data_AF-W5M2M5-F1
#
_entry.id   AF-W5M2M5-F1
#
_cell.length_a   1.000
_cell.length_b   1.000
_cell.length_c   1.000
_cell.angle_alpha   90.00
_cell.angle_beta   90.00
_cell.angle_gamma   90.00
#
_symmetry.space_group_name_H-M   'P 1'
#
loop_
_entity.id
_entity.type
_entity.pdbx_description
1 polymer ?
#
loop_
_entity_poly.entity_id
_entity_poly.type
_entity_poly.pdbx_seq_one_letter_code
_entity_poly.pdbx_strand_id
1 'polypeptide(L)'
;MSSVLVVTFMSVWFRVAKGLSTVPYAPEVTPHNLLGRVTSTTLTLQQPVCFFNNLSGLPCAPDNCEIWLVIARGDGVPKFEAIKGNTSVLMSSPYPDAFRNNSSPNYFLTKLGVQNAFPCAESTGFRFFRVGDEGLCSTSNCNGILPAGSTVRAKYVLLDPGSKQVVSESQWSSPISLIALSDSAGIDEWIGKRSGGMIVVTSILSSLLAILLLFLLTAFVLRCTGFQKVKQDVTMPPALGSVRVKKYSTHNVRNAEAVHSPGVTHTVTTRT
;
A
#
# COMPACT_ATOMS: atom_id res chain seq x y z
N MET A 1 50.27 62.48 -54.63
CA MET A 1 48.90 62.32 -54.12
C MET A 1 48.83 60.95 -53.46
N SER A 2 48.83 60.92 -52.12
CA SER A 2 48.96 59.70 -51.32
C SER A 2 47.61 58.97 -51.21
N SER A 3 47.60 57.67 -51.55
CA SER A 3 46.49 56.77 -51.26
C SER A 3 46.59 56.25 -49.83
N VAL A 4 45.60 56.56 -49.00
CA VAL A 4 45.48 56.05 -47.62
C VAL A 4 44.64 54.77 -47.68
N LEU A 5 45.25 53.65 -47.30
CA LEU A 5 44.60 52.35 -47.16
C LEU A 5 43.95 52.28 -45.77
N VAL A 6 42.62 52.28 -45.69
CA VAL A 6 41.88 52.14 -44.44
C VAL A 6 41.67 50.66 -44.16
N VAL A 7 42.35 50.13 -43.14
CA VAL A 7 42.18 48.76 -42.65
C VAL A 7 41.15 48.77 -41.52
N THR A 8 39.97 48.21 -41.76
CA THR A 8 38.91 48.07 -40.75
C THR A 8 39.13 46.78 -39.94
N PHE A 9 39.46 46.93 -38.65
CA PHE A 9 39.52 45.82 -37.71
C PHE A 9 38.11 45.42 -37.27
N MET A 10 37.57 44.34 -37.84
CA MET A 10 36.38 43.67 -37.32
C MET A 10 36.76 42.87 -36.06
N SER A 11 36.41 43.37 -34.87
CA SER A 11 36.58 42.62 -33.63
C SER A 11 35.48 41.55 -33.52
N VAL A 12 35.85 40.29 -33.76
CA VAL A 12 34.99 39.14 -33.46
C VAL A 12 35.02 38.91 -31.96
N TRP A 13 33.94 39.28 -31.27
CA TRP A 13 33.75 38.96 -29.86
C TRP A 13 33.41 37.48 -29.72
N PHE A 14 34.41 36.64 -29.43
CA PHE A 14 34.16 35.30 -28.93
C PHE A 14 33.54 35.39 -27.54
N ARG A 15 32.23 35.16 -27.43
CA ARG A 15 31.62 34.89 -26.12
C ARG A 15 32.15 33.55 -25.64
N VAL A 16 33.05 33.58 -24.66
CA VAL A 16 33.41 32.38 -23.90
C VAL A 16 32.15 31.95 -23.15
N ALA A 17 31.55 30.83 -23.55
CA ALA A 17 30.47 30.21 -22.82
C ALA A 17 31.03 29.77 -21.46
N LYS A 18 30.61 30.42 -20.38
CA LYS A 18 30.94 30.00 -19.02
C LYS A 18 30.26 28.64 -18.80
N GLY A 19 31.04 27.57 -18.70
CA GLY A 19 30.52 26.23 -18.46
C GLY A 19 29.74 26.18 -17.15
N LEU A 20 28.66 25.37 -17.14
CA LEU A 20 27.84 25.16 -15.96
C LEU A 20 28.63 24.40 -14.89
N SER A 21 28.55 24.82 -13.63
CA SER A 21 29.27 24.15 -12.53
C SER A 21 28.62 22.81 -12.19
N THR A 22 29.36 21.71 -12.30
CA THR A 22 28.87 20.36 -11.94
C THR A 22 29.41 19.92 -10.57
N VAL A 23 28.51 19.52 -9.66
CA VAL A 23 28.86 18.99 -8.33
C VAL A 23 29.12 17.47 -8.41
N PRO A 24 30.03 16.92 -7.58
CA PRO A 24 30.38 15.50 -7.59
C PRO A 24 29.34 14.65 -6.86
N TYR A 25 28.12 14.64 -7.37
CA TYR A 25 27.00 13.84 -6.86
C TYR A 25 26.25 13.23 -8.02
N ALA A 26 25.84 11.97 -7.88
CA ALA A 26 24.90 11.32 -8.77
C ALA A 26 23.67 10.91 -7.94
N PRO A 27 22.44 11.24 -8.35
CA PRO A 27 21.25 10.79 -7.64
C PRO A 27 21.19 9.26 -7.64
N GLU A 28 20.84 8.68 -6.50
CA GLU A 28 20.68 7.24 -6.36
C GLU A 28 19.37 6.92 -5.65
N VAL A 29 18.87 5.73 -5.92
CA VAL A 29 17.73 5.17 -5.18
C VAL A 29 18.15 5.01 -3.73
N THR A 30 17.30 5.46 -2.80
CA THR A 30 17.68 5.52 -1.38
C THR A 30 18.19 4.17 -0.85
N PRO A 31 19.30 4.13 -0.07
CA PRO A 31 19.80 2.87 0.47
C PRO A 31 18.89 2.29 1.56
N HIS A 32 17.94 3.07 2.07
CA HIS A 32 17.03 2.64 3.12
C HIS A 32 16.08 1.54 2.64
N ASN A 33 15.77 0.60 3.54
CA ASN A 33 14.86 -0.51 3.30
C ASN A 33 13.40 -0.04 3.36
N LEU A 34 12.99 0.74 2.36
CA LEU A 34 11.61 1.22 2.21
C LEU A 34 10.83 0.29 1.29
N LEU A 35 9.65 -0.15 1.72
CA LEU A 35 8.70 -0.78 0.81
C LEU A 35 8.28 0.22 -0.27
N GLY A 36 8.16 -0.25 -1.51
CA GLY A 36 7.80 0.62 -2.64
C GLY A 36 8.88 1.65 -2.99
N ARG A 37 10.14 1.43 -2.61
CA ARG A 37 11.28 2.28 -3.01
C ARG A 37 11.40 2.45 -4.52
N VAL A 38 11.07 1.41 -5.27
CA VAL A 38 10.85 1.45 -6.71
C VAL A 38 9.54 0.70 -6.95
N THR A 39 8.60 1.33 -7.64
CA THR A 39 7.34 0.73 -8.06
C THR A 39 7.26 0.75 -9.59
N SER A 40 6.08 0.50 -10.15
CA SER A 40 5.88 0.64 -11.58
C SER A 40 5.94 2.08 -12.06
N THR A 41 5.50 3.04 -11.24
CA THR A 41 5.34 4.46 -11.63
C THR A 41 6.00 5.45 -10.68
N THR A 42 6.59 4.99 -9.58
CA THR A 42 7.25 5.85 -8.59
C THR A 42 8.63 5.30 -8.24
N LEU A 43 9.53 6.17 -7.82
CA LEU A 43 10.81 5.77 -7.24
C LEU A 43 11.21 6.73 -6.12
N THR A 44 12.05 6.29 -5.20
CA THR A 44 12.48 7.08 -4.04
C THR A 44 13.98 7.31 -4.10
N LEU A 45 14.40 8.56 -4.27
CA LEU A 45 15.79 8.99 -4.37
C LEU A 45 16.33 9.52 -3.05
N GLN A 46 17.65 9.42 -2.87
CA GLN A 46 18.36 10.17 -1.85
C GLN A 46 18.44 11.66 -2.22
N GLN A 47 18.11 12.54 -1.26
CA GLN A 47 18.18 13.99 -1.46
C GLN A 47 19.64 14.48 -1.59
N PRO A 48 19.90 15.57 -2.33
CA PRO A 48 21.25 16.11 -2.56
C PRO A 48 21.78 16.93 -1.37
N VAL A 49 21.80 16.33 -0.19
CA VAL A 49 22.26 16.94 1.05
C VAL A 49 23.73 17.31 0.95
N CYS A 50 24.10 18.54 1.35
CA CYS A 50 25.48 19.05 1.32
C CYS A 50 26.14 19.19 -0.07
N PHE A 51 25.45 18.89 -1.18
CA PHE A 51 26.12 18.97 -2.49
C PHE A 51 26.06 20.35 -3.15
N PHE A 52 25.04 21.14 -2.83
CA PHE A 52 24.87 22.48 -3.39
C PHE A 52 25.22 23.61 -2.41
N ASN A 53 25.59 23.34 -1.15
CA ASN A 53 25.74 24.36 -0.10
C ASN A 53 26.95 25.30 -0.27
N ASN A 54 28.07 24.80 -0.80
CA ASN A 54 29.37 25.49 -0.81
C ASN A 54 29.70 26.12 -2.18
N LEU A 55 28.68 26.44 -2.97
CA LEU A 55 28.85 27.02 -4.30
C LEU A 55 29.05 28.54 -4.19
N SER A 56 30.19 29.03 -4.68
CA SER A 56 30.53 30.45 -4.70
C SER A 56 30.15 31.12 -6.02
N GLY A 57 29.75 32.39 -5.98
CA GLY A 57 29.47 33.18 -7.18
C GLY A 57 28.16 32.80 -7.89
N LEU A 58 27.22 32.21 -7.16
CA LEU A 58 25.86 31.98 -7.63
C LEU A 58 25.11 33.33 -7.77
N PRO A 59 24.24 33.47 -8.79
CA PRO A 59 23.45 34.69 -9.00
C PRO A 59 22.23 34.81 -8.06
N CYS A 60 21.98 33.81 -7.22
CA CYS A 60 20.92 33.79 -6.22
C CYS A 60 21.50 33.44 -4.84
N ALA A 61 20.77 33.80 -3.79
CA ALA A 61 21.14 33.48 -2.41
C ALA A 61 20.56 32.13 -1.98
N PRO A 62 21.18 31.41 -1.02
CA PRO A 62 20.77 30.05 -0.63
C PRO A 62 19.34 29.91 -0.08
N ASP A 63 18.74 31.00 0.39
CA ASP A 63 17.35 31.08 0.84
C ASP A 63 16.33 31.11 -0.30
N ASN A 64 16.75 31.48 -1.52
CA ASN A 64 15.88 31.59 -2.69
C ASN A 64 16.31 30.75 -3.90
N CYS A 65 17.59 30.34 -4.00
CA CYS A 65 18.01 29.40 -5.04
C CYS A 65 17.22 28.09 -4.91
N GLU A 66 16.72 27.58 -6.03
CA GLU A 66 15.82 26.43 -6.03
C GLU A 66 16.52 25.18 -6.54
N ILE A 67 16.42 24.09 -5.80
CA ILE A 67 16.82 22.77 -6.27
C ILE A 67 15.63 22.13 -6.95
N TRP A 68 15.85 21.67 -8.17
CA TRP A 68 14.91 20.94 -8.99
C TRP A 68 15.48 19.56 -9.33
N LEU A 69 14.61 18.60 -9.50
CA LEU A 69 14.92 17.27 -10.00
C LEU A 69 14.45 17.15 -11.44
N VAL A 70 15.37 16.72 -12.29
CA VAL A 70 15.10 16.31 -13.66
C VAL A 70 15.00 14.79 -13.68
N ILE A 71 13.89 14.28 -14.21
CA ILE A 71 13.74 12.86 -14.51
C ILE A 71 13.59 12.71 -16.01
N ALA A 72 14.42 11.85 -16.60
CA ALA A 72 14.46 11.63 -18.04
C ALA A 72 14.40 10.14 -18.37
N ARG A 73 13.73 9.79 -19.47
CA ARG A 73 13.65 8.45 -20.05
C ARG A 73 14.28 8.48 -21.44
N GLY A 74 15.09 7.48 -21.78
CA GLY A 74 15.62 7.32 -23.14
C GLY A 74 16.30 8.59 -23.69
N ASP A 75 15.75 9.13 -24.77
CA ASP A 75 16.23 10.35 -25.44
C ASP A 75 15.94 11.65 -24.69
N GLY A 76 15.24 11.60 -23.55
CA GLY A 76 15.02 12.76 -22.70
C GLY A 76 16.29 13.33 -22.09
N VAL A 77 17.31 12.50 -21.87
CA VAL A 77 18.62 12.95 -21.35
C VAL A 77 19.28 13.95 -22.30
N PRO A 78 19.59 13.61 -23.57
CA PRO A 78 20.20 14.57 -24.49
C PRO A 78 19.27 15.76 -24.81
N LYS A 79 17.95 15.58 -24.79
CA LYS A 79 16.99 16.69 -24.98
C LYS A 79 17.06 17.72 -23.85
N PHE A 80 17.20 17.27 -22.60
CA PHE A 80 17.42 18.17 -21.47
C PHE A 80 18.80 18.87 -21.56
N GLU A 81 19.85 18.12 -21.89
CA GLU A 81 21.21 18.69 -22.03
C GLU A 81 21.26 19.83 -23.07
N ALA A 82 20.49 19.72 -24.15
CA ALA A 82 20.42 20.73 -25.19
C ALA A 82 19.72 22.03 -24.74
N ILE A 83 18.82 21.97 -23.75
CA ILE A 83 17.99 23.12 -23.34
C ILE A 83 18.33 23.69 -21.97
N LYS A 84 19.15 23.01 -21.14
CA LYS A 84 19.46 23.40 -19.76
C LYS A 84 20.05 24.82 -19.60
N GLY A 85 20.66 25.36 -20.65
CA GLY A 85 21.19 26.73 -20.67
C GLY A 85 20.15 27.81 -21.02
N ASN A 86 18.93 27.43 -21.37
CA ASN A 86 17.87 28.35 -21.79
C ASN A 86 16.98 28.75 -20.59
N THR A 87 16.46 29.98 -20.60
CA THR A 87 15.57 30.51 -19.56
C THR A 87 14.17 29.86 -19.57
N SER A 88 13.84 29.16 -20.65
CA SER A 88 12.58 28.43 -20.82
C SER A 88 12.63 26.97 -20.32
N VAL A 89 13.71 26.55 -19.65
CA VAL A 89 13.90 25.15 -19.21
C VAL A 89 12.71 24.60 -18.42
N LEU A 90 12.13 25.39 -17.51
CA LEU A 90 10.95 25.01 -16.70
C LEU A 90 9.63 24.92 -17.48
N MET A 91 9.58 25.42 -18.72
CA MET A 91 8.39 25.39 -19.58
C MET A 91 8.57 24.45 -20.78
N SER A 92 9.80 23.95 -20.99
CA SER A 92 10.18 23.18 -22.17
C SER A 92 9.64 21.74 -22.16
N SER A 93 9.29 21.22 -20.99
CA SER A 93 8.67 19.91 -20.85
C SER A 93 7.64 19.86 -19.71
N PRO A 94 6.42 20.39 -19.96
CA PRO A 94 5.36 20.37 -18.96
C PRO A 94 4.79 18.96 -18.81
N TYR A 95 4.51 18.57 -17.57
CA TYR A 95 3.72 17.38 -17.27
C TYR A 95 2.21 17.69 -17.52
N PRO A 96 1.40 16.73 -18.05
CA PRO A 96 1.73 15.34 -18.40
C PRO A 96 2.30 15.12 -19.81
N ASP A 97 2.40 16.17 -20.64
CA ASP A 97 2.84 16.05 -22.03
C ASP A 97 4.31 15.58 -22.18
N ALA A 98 5.11 15.75 -21.12
CA ALA A 98 6.49 15.27 -20.98
C ALA A 98 6.71 13.80 -21.38
N PHE A 99 5.72 12.92 -21.21
CA PHE A 99 5.83 11.48 -21.50
C PHE A 99 4.71 10.91 -22.38
N ARG A 100 3.87 11.77 -22.96
CA ARG A 100 2.61 11.38 -23.60
C ARG A 100 2.79 10.55 -24.88
N ASN A 101 3.78 10.84 -25.72
CA ASN A 101 3.97 10.17 -27.00
C ASN A 101 5.44 10.17 -27.44
N ASN A 102 5.73 9.59 -28.61
CA ASN A 102 7.09 9.46 -29.12
C ASN A 102 7.77 10.80 -29.49
N SER A 103 6.97 11.86 -29.69
CA SER A 103 7.48 13.21 -29.94
C SER A 103 7.63 14.03 -28.65
N SER A 104 7.29 13.46 -27.49
CA SER A 104 7.43 14.13 -26.20
C SER A 104 8.91 14.43 -25.88
N PRO A 105 9.18 15.43 -25.02
CA PRO A 105 10.54 15.71 -24.59
C PRO A 105 11.18 14.55 -23.80
N ASN A 106 10.39 13.65 -23.22
CA ASN A 106 10.83 12.48 -22.45
C ASN A 106 11.65 12.81 -21.20
N TYR A 107 11.52 14.02 -20.67
CA TYR A 107 11.97 14.40 -19.34
C TYR A 107 10.96 15.35 -18.70
N PHE A 108 10.98 15.53 -17.39
CA PHE A 108 10.26 16.63 -16.73
C PHE A 108 11.09 17.15 -15.55
N LEU A 109 10.71 18.32 -15.06
CA LEU A 109 11.30 18.93 -13.88
C LEU A 109 10.26 18.96 -12.77
N THR A 110 10.70 18.72 -11.54
CA THR A 110 9.88 18.90 -10.33
C THR A 110 10.70 19.59 -9.25
N LYS A 111 10.06 20.51 -8.52
CA LYS A 111 10.75 21.31 -7.50
C LYS A 111 10.96 20.46 -6.25
N LEU A 112 12.20 20.43 -5.76
CA LEU A 112 12.52 19.81 -4.49
C LEU A 112 12.38 20.78 -3.32
N GLY A 113 12.83 22.01 -3.49
CA GLY A 113 12.84 23.01 -2.44
C GLY A 113 13.92 24.07 -2.67
N VAL A 114 14.12 24.92 -1.67
CA VAL A 114 15.20 25.92 -1.67
C VAL A 114 16.52 25.28 -1.22
N GLN A 115 17.64 25.84 -1.66
CA GLN A 115 18.99 25.31 -1.40
C GLN A 115 19.27 25.13 0.11
N ASN A 116 18.85 26.08 0.96
CA ASN A 116 19.01 26.00 2.41
C ASN A 116 18.24 24.85 3.09
N ALA A 117 17.28 24.22 2.41
CA ALA A 117 16.59 23.03 2.94
C ALA A 117 17.50 21.78 2.93
N PHE A 118 18.66 21.85 2.27
CA PHE A 118 19.61 20.74 2.12
C PHE A 118 20.97 21.05 2.78
N PRO A 119 20.98 21.45 4.07
CA PRO A 119 22.20 21.84 4.76
C PRO A 119 23.12 20.63 4.96
N CYS A 120 24.39 20.93 5.18
CA CYS A 120 25.42 19.94 5.42
C CYS A 120 25.43 19.37 6.85
N ALA A 121 24.76 20.07 7.78
CA ALA A 121 24.58 19.57 9.13
C ALA A 121 23.82 18.24 9.13
N GLU A 122 24.23 17.35 10.03
CA GLU A 122 23.54 16.09 10.30
C GLU A 122 22.07 16.37 10.60
N SER A 123 21.20 15.81 9.75
CA SER A 123 19.76 15.89 9.93
C SER A 123 19.29 14.58 10.53
N THR A 124 18.54 14.66 11.62
CA THR A 124 17.97 13.47 12.26
C THR A 124 16.89 12.87 11.37
N GLY A 125 17.07 11.62 10.93
CA GLY A 125 16.06 10.85 10.19
C GLY A 125 16.42 10.57 8.73
N PHE A 126 15.54 9.83 8.05
CA PHE A 126 15.73 9.44 6.65
C PHE A 126 15.28 10.55 5.71
N ARG A 127 16.19 11.08 4.91
CA ARG A 127 15.90 12.10 3.89
C ARG A 127 15.83 11.50 2.50
N PHE A 128 14.64 11.53 1.92
CA PHE A 128 14.38 11.02 0.58
C PHE A 128 13.42 11.92 -0.19
N PHE A 129 13.45 11.80 -1.50
CA PHE A 129 12.47 12.43 -2.40
C PHE A 129 11.78 11.33 -3.20
N ARG A 130 10.46 11.21 -3.04
CA ARG A 130 9.67 10.24 -3.80
C ARG A 130 9.17 10.91 -5.08
N VAL A 131 9.64 10.40 -6.20
CA VAL A 131 9.21 10.81 -7.55
C VAL A 131 7.88 10.14 -7.88
N GLY A 132 6.94 10.90 -8.43
CA GLY A 132 5.62 10.40 -8.82
C GLY A 132 4.61 10.36 -7.67
N ASP A 133 4.81 11.19 -6.63
CA ASP A 133 3.90 11.25 -5.49
C ASP A 133 2.63 12.09 -5.79
N GLU A 134 2.64 12.89 -6.87
CA GLU A 134 1.48 13.64 -7.34
C GLU A 134 0.81 12.91 -8.50
N GLY A 135 -0.23 12.12 -8.18
CA GLY A 135 -0.98 11.34 -9.18
C GLY A 135 -1.72 12.21 -10.20
N LEU A 136 -2.42 13.26 -9.74
CA LEU A 136 -3.15 14.21 -10.58
C LEU A 136 -2.46 15.57 -10.53
N CYS A 137 -1.73 15.88 -11.59
CA CYS A 137 -0.99 17.13 -11.70
C CYS A 137 -1.88 18.31 -12.10
N SER A 138 -1.83 19.38 -11.31
CA SER A 138 -2.49 20.66 -11.58
C SER A 138 -1.54 21.72 -12.15
N THR A 139 -0.23 21.50 -12.08
CA THR A 139 0.80 22.43 -12.55
C THR A 139 1.75 21.76 -13.53
N SER A 140 2.46 22.57 -14.34
CA SER A 140 3.36 22.08 -15.39
C SER A 140 4.60 21.35 -14.87
N ASN A 141 5.05 21.64 -13.65
CA ASN A 141 6.25 21.04 -13.04
C ASN A 141 5.94 20.29 -11.73
N CYS A 142 4.76 19.68 -11.70
CA CYS A 142 4.32 18.80 -10.63
C CYS A 142 5.25 17.58 -10.47
N ASN A 143 5.15 16.89 -9.34
CA ASN A 143 5.82 15.61 -9.10
C ASN A 143 5.02 14.42 -9.68
N GLY A 144 4.78 14.47 -10.99
CA GLY A 144 3.92 13.53 -11.72
C GLY A 144 4.44 12.10 -11.78
N ILE A 145 3.52 11.14 -11.93
CA ILE A 145 3.84 9.71 -12.03
C ILE A 145 4.72 9.39 -13.26
N LEU A 146 5.58 8.38 -13.11
CA LEU A 146 6.46 7.92 -14.18
C LEU A 146 5.75 6.91 -15.09
N PRO A 147 6.14 6.82 -16.38
CA PRO A 147 5.62 5.80 -17.27
C PRO A 147 5.93 4.39 -16.76
N ALA A 148 4.91 3.55 -16.68
CA ALA A 148 5.00 2.22 -16.08
C ALA A 148 6.09 1.35 -16.75
N GLY A 149 6.94 0.72 -15.93
CA GLY A 149 7.98 -0.20 -16.41
C GLY A 149 9.11 0.45 -17.21
N SER A 150 9.18 1.77 -17.26
CA SER A 150 10.24 2.48 -17.98
C SER A 150 11.56 2.50 -17.21
N THR A 151 12.66 2.70 -17.94
CA THR A 151 13.96 3.01 -17.36
C THR A 151 14.19 4.51 -17.40
N VAL A 152 14.49 5.10 -16.25
CA VAL A 152 14.70 6.53 -16.08
C VAL A 152 16.09 6.85 -15.55
N ARG A 153 16.52 8.09 -15.72
CA ARG A 153 17.68 8.69 -15.07
C ARG A 153 17.27 9.98 -14.38
N ALA A 154 17.94 10.28 -13.29
CA ALA A 154 17.70 11.43 -12.45
C ALA A 154 18.91 12.37 -12.46
N LYS A 155 18.66 13.68 -12.38
CA LYS A 155 19.68 14.71 -12.18
C LYS A 155 19.10 15.83 -11.32
N TYR A 156 19.82 16.26 -10.29
CA TYR A 156 19.51 17.50 -9.59
C TYR A 156 20.15 18.69 -10.28
N VAL A 157 19.42 19.79 -10.34
CA VAL A 157 19.86 21.07 -10.87
C VAL A 157 19.50 22.19 -9.91
N LEU A 158 20.38 23.17 -9.78
CA LEU A 158 20.16 24.39 -9.03
C LEU A 158 19.76 25.48 -10.01
N LEU A 159 18.62 26.11 -9.79
CA LEU A 159 18.09 27.20 -10.59
C LEU A 159 18.09 28.50 -9.81
N ASP A 160 18.39 29.59 -10.51
CA ASP A 160 18.06 30.92 -10.05
C ASP A 160 16.59 31.24 -10.40
N PRO A 161 15.71 31.50 -9.41
CA PRO A 161 14.31 31.80 -9.67
C PRO A 161 14.12 33.11 -10.46
N GLY A 162 15.07 34.06 -10.38
CA GLY A 162 14.99 35.33 -11.10
C GLY A 162 15.18 35.16 -12.60
N SER A 163 16.34 34.61 -13.01
CA SER A 163 16.66 34.38 -14.42
C SER A 163 16.05 33.11 -15.01
N LYS A 164 15.58 32.18 -14.17
CA LYS A 164 15.11 30.83 -14.53
C LYS A 164 16.18 29.99 -15.24
N GLN A 165 17.45 30.31 -15.02
CA GLN A 165 18.57 29.58 -15.58
C GLN A 165 19.09 28.53 -14.60
N VAL A 166 19.59 27.42 -15.15
CA VAL A 166 20.37 26.47 -14.38
C VAL A 166 21.74 27.08 -14.09
N VAL A 167 22.09 27.15 -12.81
CA VAL A 167 23.34 27.77 -12.32
C VAL A 167 24.36 26.73 -11.86
N SER A 168 23.89 25.54 -11.48
CA SER A 168 24.72 24.38 -11.19
C SER A 168 23.92 23.10 -11.39
N GLU A 169 24.61 21.97 -11.58
CA GLU A 169 23.99 20.66 -11.77
C GLU A 169 24.78 19.55 -11.07
N SER A 170 24.13 18.42 -10.85
CA SER A 170 24.77 17.16 -10.46
C SER A 170 25.05 16.29 -11.69
N GLN A 171 25.71 15.16 -11.50
CA GLN A 171 25.83 14.11 -12.52
C GLN A 171 24.47 13.42 -12.72
N TRP A 172 24.30 12.76 -13.86
CA TRP A 172 23.16 11.86 -14.06
C TRP A 172 23.32 10.60 -13.19
N SER A 173 22.21 10.09 -12.68
CA SER A 173 22.16 8.77 -12.05
C SER A 173 22.53 7.66 -13.03
N SER A 174 22.88 6.50 -12.48
CA SER A 174 22.78 5.25 -13.22
C SER A 174 21.31 5.02 -13.69
N PRO A 175 21.08 4.22 -14.76
CA PRO A 175 19.73 3.89 -15.19
C PRO A 175 18.96 3.16 -14.08
N ILE A 176 17.77 3.66 -13.74
CA ILE A 176 16.88 3.08 -12.73
C ILE A 176 15.68 2.47 -13.45
N SER A 177 15.52 1.16 -13.36
CA SER A 177 14.40 0.46 -13.99
C SER A 177 13.22 0.37 -13.05
N LEU A 178 12.07 0.87 -13.48
CA LEU A 178 10.81 0.72 -12.78
C LEU A 178 10.27 -0.70 -12.96
N ILE A 179 9.39 -1.12 -12.06
CA ILE A 179 8.79 -2.45 -12.11
C ILE A 179 7.82 -2.52 -13.30
N ALA A 180 8.09 -3.42 -14.24
CA ALA A 180 7.13 -3.70 -15.31
C ALA A 180 5.88 -4.34 -14.71
N LEU A 181 4.71 -3.77 -15.02
CA LEU A 181 3.45 -4.40 -14.68
C LEU A 181 3.24 -5.58 -15.64
N SER A 182 2.95 -6.76 -15.11
CA SER A 182 2.42 -7.84 -15.92
C SER A 182 1.04 -7.44 -16.40
N ASP A 183 0.79 -7.62 -17.70
CA ASP A 183 -0.53 -7.40 -18.28
C ASP A 183 -1.54 -8.35 -17.62
N SER A 184 -2.65 -7.80 -17.14
CA SER A 184 -3.78 -8.57 -16.64
C SER A 184 -4.30 -9.57 -17.67
N ALA A 185 -4.21 -9.26 -18.97
CA ALA A 185 -4.60 -10.19 -20.04
C ALA A 185 -3.66 -11.40 -20.17
N GLY A 186 -2.44 -11.31 -19.63
CA GLY A 186 -1.48 -12.41 -19.54
C GLY A 186 -1.57 -13.19 -18.23
N ILE A 187 -2.43 -12.77 -17.29
CA ILE A 187 -2.73 -13.55 -16.09
C ILE A 187 -3.60 -14.71 -16.55
N ASP A 188 -2.99 -15.89 -16.56
CA ASP A 188 -3.68 -17.13 -16.83
C ASP A 188 -4.67 -17.42 -15.68
N GLU A 189 -5.91 -16.99 -15.84
CA GLU A 189 -7.02 -17.28 -14.93
C GLU A 189 -7.48 -18.74 -15.02
N TRP A 190 -6.82 -19.56 -15.85
CA TRP A 190 -7.20 -20.95 -16.05
C TRP A 190 -7.20 -21.71 -14.73
N ILE A 191 -8.39 -22.22 -14.39
CA ILE A 191 -8.69 -22.98 -13.17
C ILE A 191 -7.73 -24.16 -12.97
N GLY A 192 -7.16 -24.71 -14.04
CA GLY A 192 -6.23 -25.84 -13.99
C GLY A 192 -4.86 -25.56 -13.37
N LYS A 193 -4.46 -24.29 -13.16
CA LYS A 193 -3.20 -23.93 -12.49
C LYS A 193 -3.35 -23.58 -11.01
N ARG A 194 -4.57 -23.47 -10.49
CA ARG A 194 -4.77 -23.41 -9.05
C ARG A 194 -4.46 -24.80 -8.49
N SER A 195 -3.57 -24.87 -7.49
CA SER A 195 -3.19 -26.12 -6.84
C SER A 195 -4.43 -26.99 -6.62
N GLY A 196 -4.48 -28.18 -7.22
CA GLY A 196 -5.63 -29.08 -7.10
C GLY A 196 -5.99 -29.35 -5.64
N GLY A 197 -5.00 -29.27 -4.73
CA GLY A 197 -5.22 -29.35 -3.28
C GLY A 197 -6.16 -28.26 -2.75
N MET A 198 -6.07 -27.02 -3.24
CA MET A 198 -6.98 -25.95 -2.82
C MET A 198 -8.42 -26.24 -3.23
N ILE A 199 -8.63 -26.75 -4.45
CA ILE A 199 -9.98 -27.10 -4.95
C ILE A 199 -10.57 -28.23 -4.11
N VAL A 200 -9.80 -29.29 -3.88
CA VAL A 200 -10.23 -30.45 -3.07
C VAL A 200 -10.54 -30.03 -1.62
N VAL A 201 -9.68 -29.22 -1.02
CA VAL A 201 -9.90 -28.72 0.35
C VAL A 201 -11.18 -27.87 0.40
N THR A 202 -11.38 -26.95 -0.55
CA THR A 202 -12.60 -26.12 -0.58
C THR A 202 -13.87 -26.92 -0.81
N SER A 203 -13.85 -27.96 -1.65
CA SER A 203 -15.02 -28.81 -1.88
C SER A 203 -15.37 -29.67 -0.67
N ILE A 204 -14.36 -30.23 0.02
CA ILE A 204 -14.55 -30.99 1.27
C ILE A 204 -15.12 -30.08 2.36
N LEU A 205 -14.51 -28.91 2.61
CA LEU A 205 -14.97 -27.95 3.62
C LEU A 205 -16.40 -27.46 3.31
N SER A 206 -16.71 -27.18 2.05
CA SER A 206 -18.05 -26.78 1.63
C SER A 206 -19.10 -27.88 1.86
N SER A 207 -18.76 -29.13 1.53
CA SER A 207 -19.66 -30.28 1.74
C SER A 207 -19.90 -30.54 3.23
N LEU A 208 -18.85 -30.51 4.05
CA LEU A 208 -18.95 -30.70 5.49
C LEU A 208 -19.76 -29.58 6.15
N LEU A 209 -19.58 -28.33 5.72
CA LEU A 209 -20.37 -27.18 6.20
C LEU A 209 -21.86 -27.33 5.87
N ALA A 210 -22.18 -27.76 4.64
CA ALA A 210 -23.57 -28.00 4.23
C ALA A 210 -24.24 -29.11 5.05
N ILE A 211 -23.52 -30.22 5.29
CA ILE A 211 -23.99 -31.32 6.14
C ILE A 211 -24.21 -30.85 7.59
N LEU A 212 -23.27 -30.07 8.13
CA LEU A 212 -23.37 -29.53 9.49
C LEU A 212 -24.57 -28.58 9.63
N LEU A 213 -24.79 -27.71 8.64
CA LEU A 213 -25.98 -26.85 8.58
C LEU A 213 -27.28 -27.66 8.51
N LEU A 214 -27.32 -28.74 7.73
CA LEU A 214 -28.49 -29.60 7.63
C LEU A 214 -28.82 -30.28 8.97
N PHE A 215 -27.81 -30.79 9.67
CA PHE A 215 -28.00 -31.35 11.02
C PHE A 215 -28.44 -30.29 12.02
N LEU A 216 -27.87 -29.09 11.98
CA LEU A 216 -28.29 -27.98 12.84
C LEU A 216 -29.75 -27.61 12.61
N LEU A 217 -30.17 -27.48 11.34
CA LEU A 217 -31.55 -27.19 10.96
C LEU A 217 -32.49 -28.32 11.40
N THR A 218 -32.09 -29.58 11.20
CA THR A 218 -32.88 -30.74 11.61
C THR A 218 -33.04 -30.79 13.13
N ALA A 219 -31.97 -30.55 13.89
CA ALA A 219 -32.02 -30.49 15.35
C ALA A 219 -32.89 -29.31 15.83
N PHE A 220 -32.81 -28.16 15.17
CA PHE A 220 -33.66 -27.01 15.46
C PHE A 220 -35.14 -27.33 15.19
N VAL A 221 -35.46 -27.89 14.03
CA VAL A 221 -36.83 -28.31 13.69
C VAL A 221 -37.32 -29.37 14.68
N LEU A 222 -36.56 -30.41 14.98
CA LEU A 222 -36.94 -31.45 15.94
C LEU A 222 -37.12 -30.90 17.36
N ARG A 223 -36.36 -29.88 17.76
CA ARG A 223 -36.55 -29.18 19.03
C ARG A 223 -37.81 -28.32 19.02
N CYS A 224 -38.09 -27.63 17.91
CA CYS A 224 -39.30 -26.83 17.73
C CYS A 224 -40.57 -27.69 17.62
N THR A 225 -40.52 -28.83 16.94
CA THR A 225 -41.63 -29.79 16.79
C THR A 225 -41.74 -30.75 17.95
N GLY A 226 -40.66 -30.99 18.71
CA GLY A 226 -40.65 -31.79 19.94
C GLY A 226 -41.41 -31.17 21.10
N PHE A 227 -41.78 -29.88 21.01
CA PHE A 227 -42.77 -29.25 21.88
C PHE A 227 -44.22 -29.43 21.39
N GLN A 228 -44.44 -30.01 20.20
CA GLN A 228 -45.78 -30.27 19.66
C GLN A 228 -45.95 -31.74 19.26
N LYS A 229 -46.61 -32.46 20.18
CA LYS A 229 -47.44 -33.67 20.03
C LYS A 229 -46.85 -34.98 20.57
N VAL A 230 -47.23 -35.28 21.81
CA VAL A 230 -47.78 -36.61 22.15
C VAL A 230 -49.30 -36.47 22.27
N LYS A 231 -50.02 -36.89 21.23
CA LYS A 231 -51.40 -37.39 21.30
C LYS A 231 -51.55 -38.47 20.22
N GLN A 232 -51.50 -39.73 20.64
CA GLN A 232 -51.96 -40.85 19.82
C GLN A 232 -53.42 -41.10 20.20
N ASP A 233 -54.35 -40.85 19.29
CA ASP A 233 -55.73 -41.36 19.39
C ASP A 233 -55.80 -42.68 18.61
N VAL A 234 -56.13 -43.74 19.34
CA VAL A 234 -56.35 -45.09 18.82
C VAL A 234 -57.72 -45.12 18.15
N THR A 235 -57.78 -45.46 16.86
CA THR A 235 -59.03 -45.73 16.15
C THR A 235 -59.44 -47.18 16.40
N MET A 236 -60.64 -47.40 16.96
CA MET A 236 -61.28 -48.72 16.97
C MET A 236 -62.80 -48.57 16.72
N PRO A 237 -63.39 -49.28 15.74
CA PRO A 237 -64.83 -49.38 15.53
C PRO A 237 -65.41 -50.67 16.17
N PRO A 238 -66.74 -50.93 16.18
CA PRO A 238 -67.57 -50.79 17.38
C PRO A 238 -68.11 -52.11 17.98
N ALA A 239 -68.47 -52.00 19.27
CA ALA A 239 -69.51 -52.71 20.04
C ALA A 239 -69.83 -54.20 19.75
N LEU A 240 -69.62 -55.07 20.74
CA LEU A 240 -70.66 -55.77 21.53
C LEU A 240 -69.97 -56.83 22.42
N GLY A 241 -70.14 -56.76 23.74
CA GLY A 241 -69.65 -57.84 24.62
C GLY A 241 -69.35 -57.41 26.05
N SER A 242 -70.40 -57.38 26.86
CA SER A 242 -70.39 -57.24 28.31
C SER A 242 -69.29 -58.04 29.01
N VAL A 243 -68.37 -57.35 29.71
CA VAL A 243 -67.50 -57.97 30.71
C VAL A 243 -67.82 -57.34 32.07
N ARG A 244 -68.46 -58.14 32.93
CA ARG A 244 -68.87 -57.76 34.30
C ARG A 244 -67.64 -57.46 35.15
N VAL A 245 -67.60 -56.26 35.74
CA VAL A 245 -66.65 -55.90 36.80
C VAL A 245 -67.06 -56.61 38.09
N LYS A 246 -66.20 -57.51 38.59
CA LYS A 246 -66.38 -58.20 39.87
C LYS A 246 -65.79 -57.33 40.98
N LYS A 247 -66.66 -56.74 41.82
CA LYS A 247 -66.29 -55.90 42.97
C LYS A 247 -65.76 -56.81 44.09
N TYR A 248 -64.48 -56.68 44.45
CA TYR A 248 -63.90 -57.41 45.58
C TYR A 248 -64.02 -56.59 46.87
N SER A 249 -64.50 -57.25 47.91
CA SER A 249 -64.74 -56.73 49.25
C SER A 249 -63.58 -57.12 50.18
N THR A 250 -63.04 -56.15 50.91
CA THR A 250 -61.96 -56.29 51.90
C THR A 250 -62.46 -56.99 53.16
N HIS A 251 -61.79 -58.07 53.56
CA HIS A 251 -62.07 -58.81 54.79
C HIS A 251 -61.11 -58.39 55.89
N ASN A 252 -61.66 -57.88 57.00
CA ASN A 252 -60.96 -57.66 58.26
C ASN A 252 -60.82 -58.98 59.02
N VAL A 253 -59.64 -59.28 59.57
CA VAL A 253 -59.45 -60.30 60.61
C VAL A 253 -58.64 -59.71 61.78
N ARG A 254 -59.12 -60.02 62.99
CA ARG A 254 -58.81 -59.45 64.32
C ARG A 254 -57.49 -59.90 64.96
N ASN A 255 -56.93 -58.96 65.75
CA ASN A 255 -56.31 -59.00 67.09
C ASN A 255 -55.60 -60.27 67.62
N ALA A 256 -54.44 -60.04 68.26
CA ALA A 256 -54.03 -60.74 69.48
C ALA A 256 -53.59 -59.72 70.54
N GLU A 257 -54.00 -59.99 71.77
CA GLU A 257 -54.05 -59.11 72.94
C GLU A 257 -52.79 -59.21 73.82
N ALA A 258 -52.79 -58.43 74.89
CA ALA A 258 -51.65 -57.91 75.65
C ALA A 258 -50.93 -58.87 76.63
N VAL A 259 -49.87 -58.30 77.23
CA VAL A 259 -49.33 -58.48 78.60
C VAL A 259 -48.03 -59.30 78.74
N HIS A 260 -46.91 -58.62 79.04
CA HIS A 260 -46.08 -58.90 80.24
C HIS A 260 -45.11 -57.73 80.56
N SER A 261 -45.05 -57.34 81.83
CA SER A 261 -44.10 -56.40 82.49
C SER A 261 -43.75 -57.09 83.83
N PRO A 262 -42.52 -57.03 84.41
CA PRO A 262 -42.09 -55.88 85.24
C PRO A 262 -40.55 -55.67 85.44
N GLY A 263 -40.16 -54.58 86.13
CA GLY A 263 -38.89 -54.42 86.88
C GLY A 263 -37.94 -53.31 86.37
N VAL A 264 -37.79 -52.12 87.00
CA VAL A 264 -36.98 -51.80 88.22
C VAL A 264 -35.48 -52.07 87.94
N THR A 265 -34.47 -51.18 87.92
CA THR A 265 -34.05 -50.06 88.80
C THR A 265 -32.74 -49.40 88.26
N HIS A 266 -32.60 -48.06 88.42
CA HIS A 266 -31.42 -47.16 88.65
C HIS A 266 -30.06 -47.40 87.92
N THR A 267 -29.42 -46.37 87.31
CA THR A 267 -28.45 -45.44 87.96
C THR A 267 -28.06 -44.31 86.97
N VAL A 268 -28.30 -43.02 87.27
CA VAL A 268 -27.35 -41.97 87.75
C VAL A 268 -25.93 -42.04 87.18
N THR A 269 -25.50 -41.02 86.42
CA THR A 269 -24.43 -40.04 86.78
C THR A 269 -24.08 -39.12 85.59
N THR A 270 -24.04 -37.82 85.89
CA THR A 270 -23.60 -36.66 85.11
C THR A 270 -22.08 -36.50 85.08
N ARG A 271 -21.55 -35.87 84.01
CA ARG A 271 -20.37 -34.97 83.96
C ARG A 271 -20.03 -34.75 82.48
N THR A 272 -19.74 -33.57 81.95
CA THR A 272 -19.48 -32.21 82.47
C THR A 272 -19.84 -31.25 81.34
#